data_AF-A0A9Q8UWR8-F1
#
_entry.id   AF-A0A9Q8UWR8-F1
#
_cell.length_a   1.000
_cell.length_b   1.000
_cell.length_c   1.000
_cell.angle_alpha   90.00
_cell.angle_beta   90.00
_cell.angle_gamma   90.00
#
_symmetry.space_group_name_H-M   'P 1'
#
loop_
_entity.id
_entity.type
_entity.pdbx_description
1 polymer ?
#
loop_
_entity_poly.entity_id
_entity_poly.type
_entity_poly.pdbx_seq_one_letter_code
_entity_poly.pdbx_strand_id
1 'polypeptide(L)'
;MTDTIFDERWQVSPRSLYLPSCSGGTAKRRIQLSNPASWIVENTSTSLPLPLLHYVSPSSWPSTTSLIVGPNFTTNLLPSYPAKASSPILSGDLSNRKLVELSFTSTLTSRNPARPRQYFTDGSLYFLNTPSHAIGHVCALARVTSNPDSFIFMGGDAWRYAGELRSSRYLPLPKEIMPHPFTSCPTSPCPSSLFATVLRDGDEMKPFYEPRGEGVLVHHDQDEATSMIEKLQELDPREDVLMAAAHDETLLDVVDFFPERANDFVKKGWVKQTRWKSLMDFAEAAGWKGEIQGRRDWPKPASA
;
A
#
# COMPACT_ATOMS: atom_id res chain seq x y z
N MET A 1 23.00 7.18 16.86
CA MET A 1 22.94 7.71 15.50
C MET A 1 21.80 6.98 14.82
N THR A 2 20.68 7.67 14.63
CA THR A 2 19.44 7.10 14.11
C THR A 2 19.51 7.10 12.59
N ASP A 3 19.85 5.95 12.00
CA ASP A 3 19.68 5.67 10.56
C ASP A 3 18.18 5.63 10.25
N THR A 4 17.51 6.77 10.27
CA THR A 4 16.15 6.89 9.74
C THR A 4 16.22 7.06 8.23
N ILE A 5 15.19 6.59 7.53
CA ILE A 5 15.07 6.61 6.07
C ILE A 5 15.24 8.03 5.47
N PHE A 6 15.16 9.09 6.27
CA PHE A 6 15.26 10.48 5.85
C PHE A 6 16.26 11.28 6.71
N ASP A 7 17.55 11.23 6.35
CA ASP A 7 18.53 12.23 6.79
C ASP A 7 18.39 13.54 5.98
N GLU A 8 18.71 14.68 6.59
CA GLU A 8 18.21 16.06 6.39
C GLU A 8 18.58 16.79 5.07
N ARG A 9 18.65 16.13 3.91
CA ARG A 9 19.06 16.82 2.66
C ARG A 9 18.16 16.54 1.47
N TRP A 10 16.99 17.18 1.43
CA TRP A 10 16.08 17.09 0.27
C TRP A 10 15.44 18.46 -0.04
N GLN A 11 16.05 19.24 -0.95
CA GLN A 11 15.44 20.45 -1.54
C GLN A 11 15.22 20.24 -3.05
N VAL A 12 14.03 19.83 -3.51
CA VAL A 12 13.71 19.81 -4.97
C VAL A 12 12.20 19.71 -5.26
N SER A 13 11.80 19.58 -6.53
CA SER A 13 10.44 19.80 -7.08
C SER A 13 9.41 18.66 -6.84
N PRO A 14 8.11 18.97 -6.69
CA PRO A 14 7.02 18.00 -6.49
C PRO A 14 6.40 17.46 -7.80
N ARG A 15 5.76 16.29 -7.76
CA ARG A 15 5.01 15.70 -8.91
C ARG A 15 3.52 15.61 -8.66
N SER A 16 2.73 15.66 -9.74
CA SER A 16 1.29 15.36 -9.68
C SER A 16 1.06 13.85 -9.58
N LEU A 17 0.27 13.41 -8.59
CA LEU A 17 -0.15 12.02 -8.42
C LEU A 17 -1.69 11.94 -8.49
N TYR A 18 -2.20 10.90 -9.16
CA TYR A 18 -3.62 10.59 -9.25
C TYR A 18 -3.85 9.19 -8.69
N LEU A 19 -4.89 8.98 -7.87
CA LEU A 19 -5.27 7.64 -7.40
C LEU A 19 -6.39 7.09 -8.31
N PRO A 20 -6.44 5.80 -8.65
CA PRO A 20 -7.42 5.28 -9.61
C PRO A 20 -8.77 4.92 -8.95
N SER A 21 -9.91 5.31 -9.56
CA SER A 21 -11.26 5.04 -9.03
C SER A 21 -11.73 3.58 -9.21
N CYS A 22 -12.57 3.10 -8.28
CA CYS A 22 -13.31 1.84 -8.34
C CYS A 22 -14.83 2.10 -8.36
N SER A 23 -15.39 2.42 -9.52
CA SER A 23 -16.84 2.31 -9.77
C SER A 23 -17.11 1.45 -11.01
N GLY A 24 -18.07 0.53 -10.89
CA GLY A 24 -18.45 -0.41 -11.93
C GLY A 24 -18.76 0.28 -13.27
N GLY A 25 -18.17 -0.25 -14.34
CA GLY A 25 -18.35 0.24 -15.70
C GLY A 25 -17.08 0.90 -16.25
N THR A 26 -16.37 0.18 -17.12
CA THR A 26 -15.56 0.62 -18.29
C THR A 26 -14.75 1.93 -18.23
N ALA A 27 -14.43 2.49 -17.07
CA ALA A 27 -13.55 3.66 -16.93
C ALA A 27 -12.08 3.20 -16.83
N LYS A 28 -11.25 3.68 -17.76
CA LYS A 28 -9.80 3.41 -17.82
C LYS A 28 -9.13 3.96 -16.56
N ARG A 29 -8.54 3.07 -15.77
CA ARG A 29 -7.95 3.36 -14.44
C ARG A 29 -6.46 3.72 -14.60
N ARG A 30 -6.00 4.86 -14.06
CA ARG A 30 -4.63 5.39 -14.25
C ARG A 30 -4.11 6.13 -13.01
N ILE A 31 -2.85 5.88 -12.63
CA ILE A 31 -2.04 6.72 -11.72
C ILE A 31 -1.06 7.56 -12.56
N GLN A 32 -1.46 8.71 -13.08
CA GLN A 32 -0.61 9.45 -14.02
C GLN A 32 0.42 10.35 -13.31
N LEU A 33 1.67 9.91 -13.14
CA LEU A 33 2.75 10.85 -12.85
C LEU A 33 2.88 11.84 -14.03
N SER A 34 3.21 13.11 -13.76
CA SER A 34 3.28 14.19 -14.77
C SER A 34 4.32 13.98 -15.89
N ASN A 35 4.96 12.81 -15.98
CA ASN A 35 5.82 12.42 -17.10
C ASN A 35 5.49 10.96 -17.54
N PRO A 36 5.15 10.68 -18.82
CA PRO A 36 4.43 9.45 -19.20
C PRO A 36 5.23 8.13 -19.23
N ALA A 37 6.48 8.10 -18.78
CA ALA A 37 7.45 7.12 -19.30
C ALA A 37 7.55 5.77 -18.55
N SER A 38 7.07 5.65 -17.32
CA SER A 38 7.35 4.44 -16.51
C SER A 38 6.26 4.11 -15.48
N TRP A 39 5.96 2.81 -15.31
CA TRP A 39 4.90 2.29 -14.43
C TRP A 39 5.35 1.05 -13.66
N ILE A 40 4.71 0.82 -12.52
CA ILE A 40 4.98 -0.29 -11.59
C ILE A 40 4.07 -1.45 -11.96
N VAL A 41 4.63 -2.67 -12.05
CA VAL A 41 3.86 -3.91 -12.22
C VAL A 41 4.19 -4.84 -11.07
N GLU A 42 3.18 -5.19 -10.28
CA GLU A 42 3.23 -6.20 -9.23
C GLU A 42 2.33 -7.39 -9.61
N ASN A 43 2.64 -8.58 -9.09
CA ASN A 43 2.05 -9.84 -9.51
C ASN A 43 1.56 -10.66 -8.31
N THR A 44 0.25 -10.89 -8.21
CA THR A 44 -0.40 -11.78 -7.23
C THR A 44 -0.65 -13.17 -7.81
N SER A 45 -0.23 -14.23 -7.12
CA SER A 45 -0.87 -15.54 -7.23
C SER A 45 -2.04 -15.60 -6.25
N THR A 46 -3.27 -15.47 -6.71
CA THR A 46 -4.48 -16.14 -6.13
C THR A 46 -5.74 -15.61 -6.83
N SER A 47 -6.67 -16.52 -7.08
CA SER A 47 -7.92 -16.33 -7.79
C SER A 47 -8.99 -15.68 -6.91
N LEU A 48 -8.91 -14.35 -6.70
CA LEU A 48 -10.02 -13.55 -6.15
C LEU A 48 -10.06 -12.14 -6.78
N PRO A 49 -11.23 -11.51 -6.93
CA PRO A 49 -11.36 -10.21 -7.60
C PRO A 49 -10.90 -9.09 -6.67
N LEU A 50 -9.75 -8.45 -6.97
CA LEU A 50 -9.08 -7.53 -6.05
C LEU A 50 -8.52 -6.29 -6.81
N PRO A 51 -8.89 -5.04 -6.45
CA PRO A 51 -8.33 -3.85 -7.11
C PRO A 51 -7.53 -2.94 -6.15
N LEU A 52 -6.35 -2.47 -6.60
CA LEU A 52 -5.90 -1.05 -6.59
C LEU A 52 -4.45 -0.87 -7.05
N LEU A 53 -3.63 -1.92 -7.14
CA LEU A 53 -2.37 -1.91 -7.92
C LEU A 53 -2.31 -3.03 -8.99
N HIS A 54 -3.38 -3.84 -9.09
CA HIS A 54 -3.44 -5.11 -9.84
C HIS A 54 -4.41 -5.11 -11.04
N TYR A 55 -5.27 -4.09 -11.20
CA TYR A 55 -6.42 -4.21 -12.11
C TYR A 55 -6.16 -3.85 -13.59
N VAL A 56 -4.99 -3.33 -13.93
CA VAL A 56 -4.74 -2.89 -15.31
C VAL A 56 -3.71 -3.81 -15.95
N SER A 57 -4.19 -4.72 -16.81
CA SER A 57 -3.31 -5.50 -17.67
C SER A 57 -2.37 -4.54 -18.41
N PRO A 58 -1.05 -4.67 -18.23
CA PRO A 58 -0.08 -3.84 -18.93
C PRO A 58 -0.27 -3.83 -20.45
N SER A 59 -0.85 -4.90 -21.02
CA SER A 59 -1.20 -4.97 -22.44
C SER A 59 -2.11 -3.81 -22.92
N SER A 60 -2.91 -3.21 -22.02
CA SER A 60 -3.79 -2.09 -22.31
C SER A 60 -3.10 -0.71 -22.40
N TRP A 61 -1.82 -0.63 -22.02
CA TRP A 61 -1.03 0.61 -22.07
C TRP A 61 -0.33 0.77 -23.44
N PRO A 62 0.08 1.98 -23.85
CA PRO A 62 0.97 2.14 -25.00
C PRO A 62 2.24 1.30 -24.84
N SER A 63 2.70 0.60 -25.87
CA SER A 63 3.89 -0.27 -25.80
C SER A 63 5.19 0.48 -25.46
N THR A 64 5.22 1.80 -25.68
CA THR A 64 6.31 2.70 -25.25
C THR A 64 6.47 2.78 -23.74
N THR A 65 5.51 2.27 -22.98
CA THR A 65 5.49 2.27 -21.52
C THR A 65 6.47 1.23 -20.98
N SER A 66 7.46 1.67 -20.20
CA SER A 66 8.38 0.75 -19.52
C SER A 66 7.74 0.12 -18.30
N LEU A 67 7.99 -1.18 -18.09
CA LEU A 67 7.56 -1.93 -16.91
C LEU A 67 8.72 -1.96 -15.91
N ILE A 68 8.50 -1.46 -14.70
CA ILE A 68 9.49 -1.49 -13.62
C ILE A 68 9.15 -2.63 -12.67
N VAL A 69 10.15 -3.46 -12.38
CA VAL A 69 10.05 -4.59 -11.44
C VAL A 69 11.23 -4.60 -10.47
N GLY A 70 11.05 -5.24 -9.32
CA GLY A 70 12.11 -5.43 -8.34
C GLY A 70 13.09 -6.56 -8.68
N PRO A 71 14.12 -6.75 -7.84
CA PRO A 71 15.16 -7.75 -8.05
C PRO A 71 14.60 -9.15 -8.16
N ASN A 72 15.27 -9.97 -8.96
CA ASN A 72 15.01 -11.39 -9.19
C ASN A 72 13.70 -11.69 -9.94
N PHE A 73 13.02 -10.66 -10.47
CA PHE A 73 11.81 -10.85 -11.28
C PHE A 73 12.10 -11.68 -12.53
N THR A 74 13.07 -11.25 -13.36
CA THR A 74 13.38 -11.89 -14.65
C THR A 74 13.82 -13.33 -14.45
N THR A 75 14.61 -13.60 -13.43
CA THR A 75 15.17 -14.94 -13.17
C THR A 75 14.14 -15.94 -12.64
N ASN A 76 13.12 -15.49 -11.90
CA ASN A 76 12.15 -16.39 -11.25
C ASN A 76 10.79 -16.46 -11.95
N LEU A 77 10.36 -15.35 -12.57
CA LEU A 77 9.01 -15.21 -13.12
C LEU A 77 8.95 -15.36 -14.64
N LEU A 78 10.11 -15.41 -15.31
CA LEU A 78 10.21 -15.74 -16.73
C LEU A 78 10.74 -17.17 -16.95
N PRO A 79 10.38 -17.84 -18.07
CA PRO A 79 9.47 -17.37 -19.10
C PRO A 79 8.01 -17.24 -18.60
N SER A 80 7.25 -16.35 -19.23
CA SER A 80 5.84 -16.09 -18.90
C SER A 80 4.91 -17.13 -19.52
N TYR A 81 3.63 -17.14 -19.14
CA TYR A 81 2.60 -17.92 -19.83
C TYR A 81 2.45 -17.43 -21.28
N PRO A 82 2.23 -18.28 -22.30
CA PRO A 82 2.06 -19.74 -22.21
C PRO A 82 3.35 -20.56 -22.24
N ALA A 83 4.53 -19.94 -22.43
CA ALA A 83 5.80 -20.67 -22.50
C ALA A 83 6.12 -21.42 -21.19
N LYS A 84 5.66 -20.90 -20.04
CA LYS A 84 5.59 -21.61 -18.76
C LYS A 84 4.14 -21.64 -18.28
N ALA A 85 3.52 -22.82 -18.29
CA ALA A 85 2.11 -22.99 -17.92
C ALA A 85 1.80 -22.58 -16.47
N SER A 86 2.77 -22.72 -15.57
CA SER A 86 2.67 -22.30 -14.17
C SER A 86 3.01 -20.83 -13.92
N SER A 87 3.39 -20.07 -14.96
CA SER A 87 3.74 -18.67 -14.76
C SER A 87 2.47 -17.84 -14.52
N PRO A 88 2.45 -17.02 -13.47
CA PRO A 88 1.36 -16.08 -13.22
C PRO A 88 1.40 -14.86 -14.16
N ILE A 89 2.50 -14.65 -14.89
CA ILE A 89 2.68 -13.53 -15.82
C ILE A 89 2.21 -13.94 -17.21
N LEU A 90 1.40 -13.11 -17.87
CA LEU A 90 1.00 -13.32 -19.26
C LEU A 90 2.04 -12.70 -20.22
N SER A 91 2.43 -13.43 -21.27
CA SER A 91 3.35 -12.90 -22.29
C SER A 91 2.82 -11.64 -22.96
N GLY A 92 1.50 -11.51 -23.11
CA GLY A 92 0.83 -10.32 -23.65
C GLY A 92 1.08 -9.06 -22.81
N ASP A 93 1.29 -9.20 -21.50
CA ASP A 93 1.59 -8.06 -20.62
C ASP A 93 3.01 -7.53 -20.82
N LEU A 94 3.95 -8.41 -21.21
CA LEU A 94 5.36 -8.07 -21.43
C LEU A 94 5.67 -7.67 -22.89
N SER A 95 4.80 -8.07 -23.83
CA SER A 95 5.07 -8.01 -25.26
C SER A 95 5.34 -6.59 -25.76
N ASN A 96 6.43 -6.43 -26.51
CA ASN A 96 6.86 -5.16 -27.13
C ASN A 96 7.11 -4.01 -26.14
N ARG A 97 7.49 -4.33 -24.89
CA ARG A 97 7.77 -3.34 -23.84
C ARG A 97 9.19 -3.48 -23.32
N LYS A 98 9.71 -2.39 -22.78
CA LYS A 98 10.96 -2.39 -22.03
C LYS A 98 10.69 -2.85 -20.60
N LEU A 99 11.22 -4.00 -20.22
CA LEU A 99 11.27 -4.45 -18.83
C LEU A 99 12.53 -3.88 -18.16
N VAL A 100 12.35 -3.21 -17.03
CA VAL A 100 13.41 -2.60 -16.24
C VAL A 100 13.41 -3.26 -14.86
N GLU A 101 14.35 -4.18 -14.65
CA GLU A 101 14.58 -4.78 -13.34
C GLU A 101 15.50 -3.89 -12.51
N LEU A 102 15.00 -3.42 -11.37
CA LEU A 102 15.75 -2.55 -10.48
C LEU A 102 16.78 -3.36 -9.67
N SER A 103 18.00 -2.83 -9.58
CA SER A 103 19.00 -3.29 -8.62
C SER A 103 19.07 -2.35 -7.43
N PHE A 104 19.23 -2.92 -6.25
CA PHE A 104 19.39 -2.18 -5.00
C PHE A 104 20.77 -2.48 -4.44
N THR A 105 21.48 -1.44 -3.99
CA THR A 105 22.88 -1.55 -3.52
C THR A 105 23.01 -2.18 -2.14
N SER A 106 21.89 -2.51 -1.49
CA SER A 106 21.84 -3.18 -0.19
C SER A 106 20.79 -4.28 -0.23
N THR A 107 21.19 -5.51 0.11
CA THR A 107 20.26 -6.57 0.50
C THR A 107 19.57 -6.17 1.80
N LEU A 108 18.26 -6.45 1.92
CA LEU A 108 17.57 -6.34 3.19
C LEU A 108 18.25 -7.28 4.18
N THR A 109 18.89 -6.71 5.20
CA THR A 109 19.25 -7.46 6.40
C THR A 109 18.48 -6.84 7.55
N SER A 110 18.28 -7.59 8.64
CA SER A 110 17.66 -7.09 9.87
C SER A 110 18.36 -5.84 10.46
N ARG A 111 19.56 -5.50 9.97
CA ARG A 111 20.39 -4.39 10.48
C ARG A 111 20.55 -3.20 9.52
N ASN A 112 20.01 -3.26 8.30
CA ASN A 112 20.11 -2.17 7.34
C ASN A 112 18.81 -2.09 6.51
N PRO A 113 17.91 -1.14 6.80
CA PRO A 113 16.74 -0.93 5.94
C PRO A 113 17.26 -0.63 4.54
N ALA A 114 16.78 -1.36 3.52
CA ALA A 114 17.26 -1.17 2.16
C ALA A 114 17.06 0.29 1.78
N ARG A 115 18.17 0.97 1.45
CA ARG A 115 18.10 2.40 1.09
C ARG A 115 17.18 2.55 -0.12
N PRO A 116 16.18 3.44 -0.06
CA PRO A 116 15.31 3.68 -1.20
C PRO A 116 16.14 4.04 -2.43
N ARG A 117 15.84 3.41 -3.57
CA ARG A 117 16.45 3.73 -4.85
C ARG A 117 15.74 4.93 -5.44
N GLN A 118 16.41 6.07 -5.48
CA GLN A 118 15.93 7.23 -6.21
C GLN A 118 15.80 6.90 -7.70
N TYR A 119 14.60 7.06 -8.26
CA TYR A 119 14.33 6.79 -9.68
C TYR A 119 14.58 8.01 -10.55
N PHE A 120 14.04 9.15 -10.14
CA PHE A 120 14.33 10.44 -10.77
C PHE A 120 15.36 11.20 -9.95
N THR A 121 16.37 11.77 -10.61
CA THR A 121 17.45 12.54 -9.96
C THR A 121 16.96 13.81 -9.24
N ASP A 122 15.69 14.19 -9.42
CA ASP A 122 15.01 15.29 -8.74
C ASP A 122 14.42 14.91 -7.36
N GLY A 123 14.51 13.65 -6.94
CA GLY A 123 14.05 13.21 -5.61
C GLY A 123 12.52 13.17 -5.48
N SER A 124 11.80 13.13 -6.60
CA SER A 124 10.34 13.07 -6.61
C SER A 124 9.78 11.65 -6.51
N LEU A 125 10.58 10.62 -6.79
CA LEU A 125 10.18 9.23 -6.75
C LEU A 125 11.33 8.33 -6.31
N TYR A 126 11.05 7.50 -5.31
CA TYR A 126 11.94 6.46 -4.84
C TYR A 126 11.23 5.11 -4.90
N PHE A 127 11.98 4.07 -5.21
CA PHE A 127 11.54 2.68 -5.07
C PHE A 127 12.17 2.06 -3.83
N LEU A 128 11.44 1.19 -3.17
CA LEU A 128 11.93 0.39 -2.06
C LEU A 128 11.85 -1.07 -2.48
N ASN A 129 12.92 -1.81 -2.24
CA ASN A 129 12.88 -3.26 -2.42
C ASN A 129 12.03 -3.85 -1.30
N THR A 130 10.92 -4.48 -1.65
CA THR A 130 9.94 -5.01 -0.69
C THR A 130 9.51 -6.43 -1.07
N PRO A 131 10.47 -7.38 -1.18
CA PRO A 131 10.13 -8.78 -1.39
C PRO A 131 9.37 -9.26 -0.16
N SER A 132 8.22 -9.89 -0.40
CA SER A 132 7.45 -10.65 0.60
C SER A 132 6.20 -11.21 -0.05
N HIS A 133 5.37 -10.32 -0.60
CA HIS A 133 4.16 -10.67 -1.35
C HIS A 133 4.52 -11.49 -2.60
N ALA A 134 5.44 -10.96 -3.41
CA ALA A 134 5.95 -11.63 -4.59
C ALA A 134 7.44 -11.34 -4.76
N ILE A 135 8.13 -12.25 -5.46
CA ILE A 135 9.48 -12.01 -5.94
C ILE A 135 9.45 -10.80 -6.89
N GLY A 136 10.32 -9.82 -6.65
CA GLY A 136 10.38 -8.58 -7.42
C GLY A 136 9.33 -7.53 -7.04
N HIS A 137 8.64 -7.67 -5.90
CA HIS A 137 7.70 -6.64 -5.40
C HIS A 137 8.44 -5.36 -4.93
N VAL A 138 7.92 -4.19 -5.31
CA VAL A 138 8.55 -2.89 -5.03
C VAL A 138 7.53 -1.82 -4.64
N CYS A 139 7.60 -1.38 -3.38
CA CYS A 139 6.90 -0.17 -2.98
C CYS A 139 7.51 1.08 -3.62
N ALA A 140 6.72 2.15 -3.71
CA ALA A 140 7.17 3.44 -4.20
C ALA A 140 6.82 4.57 -3.23
N LEU A 141 7.75 5.49 -3.04
CA LEU A 141 7.58 6.71 -2.26
C LEU A 141 7.63 7.90 -3.21
N ALA A 142 6.50 8.57 -3.40
CA ALA A 142 6.37 9.72 -4.28
C ALA A 142 6.25 11.01 -3.47
N ARG A 143 7.08 12.02 -3.76
CA ARG A 143 6.92 13.36 -3.20
C ARG A 143 5.88 14.13 -4.02
N VAL A 144 4.84 14.63 -3.34
CA VAL A 144 3.70 15.28 -4.00
C VAL A 144 3.55 16.77 -3.70
N THR A 145 4.18 17.28 -2.64
CA THR A 145 4.34 18.73 -2.41
C THR A 145 5.79 19.08 -2.07
N SER A 146 6.12 20.36 -2.20
CA SER A 146 7.39 20.94 -1.75
C SER A 146 7.10 22.18 -0.93
N ASN A 147 7.79 22.35 0.20
CA ASN A 147 7.59 23.46 1.15
C ASN A 147 6.17 23.55 1.78
N PRO A 148 5.83 22.66 2.73
CA PRO A 148 6.63 21.53 3.18
C PRO A 148 6.55 20.35 2.19
N ASP A 149 7.57 19.50 2.25
CA ASP A 149 7.54 18.23 1.54
C ASP A 149 6.44 17.34 2.13
N SER A 150 5.75 16.61 1.26
CA SER A 150 4.83 15.55 1.66
C SER A 150 4.89 14.40 0.66
N PHE A 151 4.62 13.20 1.16
CA PHE A 151 4.84 11.97 0.42
C PHE A 151 3.62 11.07 0.43
N ILE A 152 3.46 10.31 -0.65
CA ILE A 152 2.52 9.19 -0.71
C ILE A 152 3.36 7.92 -0.86
N PHE A 153 3.26 7.04 0.12
CA PHE A 153 3.88 5.72 0.10
C PHE A 153 2.89 4.73 -0.52
N MET A 154 3.15 4.36 -1.77
CA MET A 154 2.39 3.36 -2.53
C MET A 154 2.94 1.98 -2.18
N GLY A 155 2.18 1.26 -1.37
CA GLY A 155 2.60 0.04 -0.69
C GLY A 155 2.45 -1.25 -1.47
N GLY A 156 1.80 -1.24 -2.63
CA GLY A 156 1.53 -2.50 -3.31
C GLY A 156 0.67 -3.41 -2.46
N ASP A 157 1.04 -4.68 -2.52
CA ASP A 157 0.59 -5.76 -1.65
C ASP A 157 1.60 -6.07 -0.53
N ALA A 158 2.53 -5.15 -0.21
CA ALA A 158 3.44 -5.33 0.93
C ALA A 158 2.69 -5.47 2.26
N TRP A 159 1.55 -4.80 2.37
CA TRP A 159 0.48 -5.09 3.32
C TRP A 159 -0.85 -4.84 2.60
N ARG A 160 -1.92 -5.50 3.04
CA ARG A 160 -3.22 -5.44 2.37
C ARG A 160 -4.25 -4.69 3.18
N TYR A 161 -4.13 -4.73 4.50
CA TYR A 161 -5.13 -4.17 5.39
C TYR A 161 -4.46 -3.33 6.47
N ALA A 162 -5.06 -2.20 6.86
CA ALA A 162 -4.46 -1.28 7.82
C ALA A 162 -4.17 -1.95 9.19
N GLY A 163 -4.95 -2.97 9.57
CA GLY A 163 -4.70 -3.76 10.78
C GLY A 163 -3.48 -4.70 10.72
N GLU A 164 -2.90 -4.96 9.54
CA GLU A 164 -1.60 -5.63 9.40
C GLU A 164 -0.45 -4.63 9.72
N LEU A 165 -0.67 -3.35 9.42
CA LEU A 165 0.30 -2.27 9.70
C LEU A 165 0.16 -1.70 11.12
N ARG A 166 -1.06 -1.62 11.65
CA ARG A 166 -1.40 -0.91 12.90
C ARG A 166 -2.11 -1.83 13.89
N SER A 167 -1.91 -1.67 15.19
CA SER A 167 -1.00 -0.70 15.85
C SER A 167 0.48 -1.09 15.73
N SER A 168 1.38 -0.25 16.21
CA SER A 168 2.81 -0.55 16.27
C SER A 168 3.49 0.13 17.46
N ARG A 169 4.75 -0.20 17.74
CA ARG A 169 5.57 0.55 18.74
C ARG A 169 5.75 2.03 18.39
N TYR A 170 5.66 2.37 17.10
CA TYR A 170 5.80 3.74 16.60
C TYR A 170 4.46 4.49 16.62
N LEU A 171 3.35 3.76 16.48
CA LEU A 171 1.99 4.27 16.54
C LEU A 171 1.09 3.32 17.37
N PRO A 172 1.15 3.39 18.71
CA PRO A 172 0.28 2.60 19.57
C PRO A 172 -1.19 2.99 19.42
N LEU A 173 -2.10 2.09 19.81
CA LEU A 173 -3.53 2.41 19.87
C LEU A 173 -3.74 3.58 20.86
N PRO A 174 -4.33 4.72 20.45
CA PRO A 174 -4.56 5.84 21.36
C PRO A 174 -5.68 5.50 22.35
N LYS A 175 -5.74 6.18 23.50
CA LYS A 175 -6.85 6.03 24.46
C LYS A 175 -8.20 6.45 23.90
N GLU A 176 -8.17 7.45 23.03
CA GLU A 176 -9.33 8.02 22.34
C GLU A 176 -9.04 8.06 20.84
N ILE A 177 -9.90 7.41 20.07
CA ILE A 177 -9.77 7.31 18.62
C ILE A 177 -10.58 8.43 17.97
N MET A 178 -9.89 9.24 17.17
CA MET A 178 -10.46 10.35 16.43
C MET A 178 -9.85 10.43 15.01
N PRO A 179 -10.67 10.49 13.95
CA PRO A 179 -12.15 10.46 13.93
C PRO A 179 -12.74 9.16 14.47
N HIS A 180 -14.00 9.20 14.90
CA HIS A 180 -14.70 8.03 15.42
C HIS A 180 -14.81 6.95 14.32
N PRO A 181 -14.41 5.69 14.57
CA PRO A 181 -14.37 4.67 13.52
C PRO A 181 -15.77 4.21 13.08
N PHE A 182 -16.80 4.33 13.92
CA PHE A 182 -18.17 3.91 13.58
C PHE A 182 -19.09 5.03 13.06
N THR A 183 -18.72 6.31 13.24
CA THR A 183 -19.63 7.44 12.95
C THR A 183 -18.87 8.61 12.35
N SER A 184 -19.56 9.47 11.59
CA SER A 184 -19.01 10.72 11.07
C SER A 184 -18.99 11.87 12.09
N CYS A 185 -19.36 11.64 13.37
CA CYS A 185 -19.40 12.70 14.36
C CYS A 185 -17.97 13.20 14.68
N PRO A 186 -17.65 14.48 14.38
CA PRO A 186 -16.28 14.99 14.51
C PRO A 186 -15.90 15.35 15.95
N THR A 187 -16.85 15.28 16.91
CA THR A 187 -16.65 15.71 18.30
C THR A 187 -16.76 14.58 19.32
N SER A 188 -17.12 13.36 18.89
CA SER A 188 -17.31 12.23 19.80
C SER A 188 -16.14 11.25 19.63
N PRO A 189 -15.13 11.24 20.52
CA PRO A 189 -14.08 10.23 20.48
C PRO A 189 -14.63 8.83 20.78
N CYS A 190 -14.03 7.82 20.15
CA CYS A 190 -14.29 6.42 20.48
C CYS A 190 -13.27 5.95 21.53
N PRO A 191 -13.69 5.45 22.71
CA PRO A 191 -12.79 4.88 23.68
C PRO A 191 -12.11 3.62 23.12
N SER A 192 -10.78 3.56 23.14
CA SER A 192 -10.08 2.40 22.60
C SER A 192 -10.23 1.13 23.44
N SER A 193 -10.65 1.26 24.70
CA SER A 193 -10.97 0.14 25.58
C SER A 193 -12.05 -0.79 25.02
N LEU A 194 -12.87 -0.31 24.08
CA LEU A 194 -13.84 -1.15 23.36
C LEU A 194 -13.18 -2.22 22.49
N PHE A 195 -11.91 -2.04 22.10
CA PHE A 195 -11.16 -2.96 21.25
C PHE A 195 -10.28 -3.93 22.05
N ALA A 196 -10.32 -3.89 23.39
CA ALA A 196 -9.43 -4.70 24.24
C ALA A 196 -9.50 -6.21 23.95
N THR A 197 -10.67 -6.72 23.53
CA THR A 197 -10.89 -8.15 23.24
C THR A 197 -10.33 -8.59 21.89
N VAL A 198 -10.04 -7.65 20.98
CA VAL A 198 -9.52 -7.93 19.63
C VAL A 198 -8.04 -7.58 19.48
N LEU A 199 -7.41 -7.04 20.52
CA LEU A 199 -5.97 -6.81 20.55
C LEU A 199 -5.20 -8.13 20.49
N ARG A 200 -4.23 -8.21 19.57
CA ARG A 200 -3.32 -9.35 19.49
C ARG A 200 -2.48 -9.40 20.76
N ASP A 201 -2.54 -10.52 21.47
CA ASP A 201 -1.90 -10.74 22.77
C ASP A 201 -2.28 -9.70 23.85
N GLY A 202 -3.38 -8.96 23.67
CA GLY A 202 -3.74 -7.85 24.55
C GLY A 202 -2.79 -6.64 24.46
N ASP A 203 -1.99 -6.53 23.40
CA ASP A 203 -0.93 -5.52 23.26
C ASP A 203 -1.34 -4.39 22.29
N GLU A 204 -1.47 -3.18 22.83
CA GLU A 204 -1.82 -1.95 22.08
C GLU A 204 -0.73 -1.48 21.12
N MET A 205 0.48 -2.06 21.19
CA MET A 205 1.63 -1.75 20.33
C MET A 205 1.86 -2.78 19.23
N LYS A 206 0.96 -3.76 19.08
CA LYS A 206 1.02 -4.79 18.04
C LYS A 206 -0.06 -4.58 16.97
N PRO A 207 0.21 -5.00 15.72
CA PRO A 207 -0.83 -5.12 14.71
C PRO A 207 -1.99 -6.00 15.14
N PHE A 208 -3.21 -5.62 14.74
CA PHE A 208 -4.43 -6.43 14.94
C PHE A 208 -4.35 -7.75 14.18
N TYR A 209 -3.67 -7.77 13.03
CA TYR A 209 -3.48 -8.96 12.21
C TYR A 209 -2.00 -9.26 12.02
N GLU A 210 -1.66 -10.55 11.97
CA GLU A 210 -0.40 -11.00 11.38
C GLU A 210 -0.59 -11.15 9.87
N PRO A 211 0.45 -10.93 9.05
CA PRO A 211 0.45 -11.26 7.62
C PRO A 211 0.54 -12.79 7.40
N ARG A 212 -0.09 -13.57 8.28
CA ARG A 212 -0.04 -15.02 8.41
C ARG A 212 -1.45 -15.56 8.62
N GLY A 213 -1.80 -16.62 7.89
CA GLY A 213 -3.08 -17.31 8.05
C GLY A 213 -3.01 -18.75 7.56
N GLU A 214 -3.81 -19.62 8.17
CA GLU A 214 -3.98 -21.00 7.70
C GLU A 214 -4.72 -21.00 6.36
N GLY A 215 -4.19 -21.75 5.38
CA GLY A 215 -4.89 -22.04 4.12
C GLY A 215 -4.85 -20.95 3.02
N VAL A 216 -4.33 -19.75 3.30
CA VAL A 216 -4.18 -18.69 2.28
C VAL A 216 -2.76 -18.11 2.32
N LEU A 217 -1.90 -18.57 1.41
CA LEU A 217 -0.56 -18.00 1.19
C LEU A 217 -0.69 -16.75 0.33
N VAL A 218 -0.92 -15.59 0.96
CA VAL A 218 -0.98 -14.32 0.25
C VAL A 218 0.40 -13.69 0.06
N HIS A 219 1.35 -14.06 0.90
CA HIS A 219 2.75 -13.70 0.75
C HIS A 219 3.55 -14.94 0.37
N HIS A 220 4.45 -14.77 -0.61
CA HIS A 220 5.46 -15.76 -0.95
C HIS A 220 6.34 -16.13 0.26
N ASP A 221 6.67 -15.15 1.11
CA ASP A 221 7.41 -15.34 2.36
C ASP A 221 6.76 -14.51 3.49
N GLN A 222 6.22 -15.21 4.50
CA GLN A 222 5.49 -14.59 5.62
C GLN A 222 6.41 -13.97 6.67
N ASP A 223 7.60 -14.56 6.90
CA ASP A 223 8.58 -14.01 7.84
C ASP A 223 9.19 -12.74 7.25
N GLU A 224 9.46 -12.75 5.95
CA GLU A 224 9.89 -11.56 5.21
C GLU A 224 8.79 -10.48 5.19
N ALA A 225 7.52 -10.87 5.01
CA ALA A 225 6.37 -9.94 5.11
C ALA A 225 6.31 -9.27 6.48
N THR A 226 6.43 -10.04 7.56
CA THR A 226 6.40 -9.52 8.93
C THR A 226 7.54 -8.54 9.16
N SER A 227 8.77 -8.92 8.81
CA SER A 227 9.94 -8.04 8.97
C SER A 227 9.85 -6.78 8.09
N MET A 228 9.21 -6.87 6.92
CA MET A 228 9.00 -5.72 6.04
C MET A 228 7.99 -4.75 6.65
N ILE A 229 6.83 -5.24 7.08
CA ILE A 229 5.78 -4.44 7.71
C ILE A 229 6.34 -3.71 8.94
N GLU A 230 7.09 -4.39 9.81
CA GLU A 230 7.74 -3.78 10.98
C GLU A 230 8.64 -2.58 10.63
N LYS A 231 9.33 -2.62 9.48
CA LYS A 231 10.14 -1.50 8.99
C LYS A 231 9.27 -0.37 8.45
N LEU A 232 8.20 -0.71 7.72
CA LEU A 232 7.27 0.29 7.15
C LEU A 232 6.50 1.04 8.24
N GLN A 233 6.27 0.43 9.40
CA GLN A 233 5.64 1.06 10.57
C GLN A 233 6.39 2.31 11.07
N GLU A 234 7.67 2.50 10.73
CA GLU A 234 8.41 3.73 11.07
C GLU A 234 7.86 4.97 10.37
N LEU A 235 7.27 4.79 9.19
CA LEU A 235 6.73 5.89 8.38
C LEU A 235 5.33 6.29 8.81
N ASP A 236 4.59 5.35 9.39
CA ASP A 236 3.17 5.44 9.65
C ASP A 236 2.70 6.53 10.64
N PRO A 237 3.48 6.91 11.68
CA PRO A 237 3.12 8.02 12.58
C PRO A 237 3.13 9.38 11.89
N ARG A 238 3.79 9.52 10.74
CA ARG A 238 3.99 10.81 10.06
C ARG A 238 2.68 11.31 9.44
N GLU A 239 2.36 12.59 9.66
CA GLU A 239 1.18 13.23 9.05
C GLU A 239 1.44 13.71 7.61
N ASP A 240 2.71 13.84 7.22
CA ASP A 240 3.14 14.23 5.89
C ASP A 240 3.44 13.03 4.99
N VAL A 241 3.09 11.81 5.41
CA VAL A 241 3.18 10.58 4.62
C VAL A 241 1.84 9.87 4.62
N LEU A 242 1.22 9.74 3.45
CA LEU A 242 0.05 8.87 3.26
C LEU A 242 0.49 7.46 2.93
N MET A 243 0.25 6.52 3.84
CA MET A 243 0.43 5.09 3.62
C MET A 243 -0.75 4.55 2.81
N ALA A 244 -0.50 4.09 1.57
CA ALA A 244 -1.53 3.62 0.65
C ALA A 244 -1.23 2.20 0.15
N ALA A 245 -1.81 1.20 0.80
CA ALA A 245 -1.83 -0.18 0.29
C ALA A 245 -2.84 -0.32 -0.85
N ALA A 246 -2.63 -1.32 -1.71
CA ALA A 246 -3.61 -1.65 -2.74
C ALA A 246 -4.95 -1.99 -2.09
N HIS A 247 -4.98 -2.95 -1.17
CA HIS A 247 -6.25 -3.48 -0.67
C HIS A 247 -6.85 -2.75 0.53
N ASP A 248 -6.36 -1.54 0.85
CA ASP A 248 -6.89 -0.73 1.94
C ASP A 248 -8.19 -0.02 1.53
N GLU A 249 -9.30 -0.68 1.80
CA GLU A 249 -10.63 -0.16 1.49
C GLU A 249 -11.00 1.09 2.29
N THR A 250 -10.30 1.38 3.39
CA THR A 250 -10.58 2.56 4.21
C THR A 250 -10.29 3.86 3.45
N LEU A 251 -9.37 3.80 2.48
CA LEU A 251 -9.00 4.92 1.59
C LEU A 251 -10.15 5.33 0.67
N LEU A 252 -11.00 4.39 0.26
CA LEU A 252 -11.93 4.57 -0.86
C LEU A 252 -13.00 5.65 -0.64
N ASP A 253 -13.35 6.01 0.60
CA ASP A 253 -14.27 7.15 0.88
C ASP A 253 -13.55 8.42 1.35
N VAL A 254 -12.22 8.40 1.38
CA VAL A 254 -11.41 9.52 1.89
C VAL A 254 -10.62 10.19 0.77
N VAL A 255 -10.06 9.39 -0.12
CA VAL A 255 -9.16 9.89 -1.17
C VAL A 255 -9.93 10.29 -2.42
N ASP A 256 -9.45 11.34 -3.06
CA ASP A 256 -9.94 11.71 -4.38
C ASP A 256 -9.28 10.84 -5.46
N PHE A 257 -10.11 10.42 -6.41
CA PHE A 257 -9.66 9.62 -7.54
C PHE A 257 -9.50 10.45 -8.80
N PHE A 258 -8.73 9.93 -9.74
CA PHE A 258 -8.56 10.46 -11.09
C PHE A 258 -9.93 10.85 -11.67
N PRO A 259 -10.07 12.06 -12.25
CA PRO A 259 -9.00 12.97 -12.67
C PRO A 259 -8.47 13.93 -11.58
N GLU A 260 -8.88 13.79 -10.33
CA GLU A 260 -8.42 14.66 -9.24
C GLU A 260 -7.02 14.29 -8.74
N ARG A 261 -6.33 15.29 -8.18
CA ARG A 261 -4.96 15.14 -7.67
C ARG A 261 -4.95 14.79 -6.18
N ALA A 262 -4.04 13.89 -5.81
CA ALA A 262 -3.76 13.51 -4.43
C ALA A 262 -2.77 14.45 -3.72
N ASN A 263 -2.20 15.44 -4.41
CA ASN A 263 -1.15 16.31 -3.89
C ASN A 263 -1.51 17.01 -2.57
N ASP A 264 -2.76 17.45 -2.43
CA ASP A 264 -3.20 18.22 -1.26
C ASP A 264 -3.70 17.33 -0.11
N PHE A 265 -3.31 16.05 -0.05
CA PHE A 265 -3.81 15.10 0.96
C PHE A 265 -3.58 15.57 2.40
N VAL A 266 -2.46 16.26 2.67
CA VAL A 266 -2.15 16.83 4.00
C VAL A 266 -3.18 17.90 4.35
N LYS A 267 -3.45 18.83 3.43
CA LYS A 267 -4.45 19.89 3.61
C LYS A 267 -5.86 19.30 3.77
N LYS A 268 -6.15 18.21 3.06
CA LYS A 268 -7.42 17.47 3.17
C LYS A 268 -7.49 16.58 4.41
N GLY A 269 -6.40 16.43 5.16
CA GLY A 269 -6.34 15.62 6.39
C GLY A 269 -6.56 14.12 6.16
N TRP A 270 -6.18 13.59 4.99
CA TRP A 270 -6.45 12.19 4.63
C TRP A 270 -5.81 11.19 5.59
N VAL A 271 -4.56 11.44 6.03
CA VAL A 271 -3.86 10.56 6.98
C VAL A 271 -4.66 10.36 8.26
N LYS A 272 -5.09 11.46 8.90
CA LYS A 272 -5.91 11.41 10.10
C LYS A 272 -7.24 10.69 9.88
N GLN A 273 -7.88 10.89 8.74
CA GLN A 273 -9.17 10.27 8.42
C GLN A 273 -9.08 8.75 8.21
N THR A 274 -7.98 8.24 7.68
CA THR A 274 -7.84 6.81 7.35
C THR A 274 -7.16 6.01 8.47
N ARG A 275 -6.30 6.64 9.27
CA ARG A 275 -5.38 5.98 10.23
C ARG A 275 -6.03 4.87 11.06
N TRP A 276 -7.18 5.15 11.67
CA TRP A 276 -7.89 4.21 12.54
C TRP A 276 -9.26 3.79 11.97
N LYS A 277 -9.55 4.10 10.71
CA LYS A 277 -10.86 3.83 10.11
C LYS A 277 -11.14 2.33 9.99
N SER A 278 -10.11 1.49 9.83
CA SER A 278 -10.22 0.03 9.82
C SER A 278 -10.84 -0.56 11.09
N LEU A 279 -10.77 0.14 12.22
CA LEU A 279 -11.41 -0.31 13.46
C LEU A 279 -12.94 -0.46 13.32
N MET A 280 -13.54 0.12 12.29
CA MET A 280 -14.94 -0.08 11.92
C MET A 280 -15.32 -1.55 11.73
N ASP A 281 -14.38 -2.41 11.33
CA ASP A 281 -14.64 -3.83 11.13
C ASP A 281 -14.81 -4.61 12.43
N PHE A 282 -14.29 -4.07 13.54
CA PHE A 282 -14.49 -4.63 14.87
C PHE A 282 -15.73 -4.08 15.59
N ALA A 283 -16.61 -3.34 14.91
CA ALA A 283 -17.80 -2.74 15.49
C ALA A 283 -18.64 -3.74 16.31
N GLU A 284 -18.88 -4.94 15.79
CA GLU A 284 -19.63 -5.98 16.50
C GLU A 284 -18.91 -6.42 17.79
N ALA A 285 -17.60 -6.69 17.71
CA ALA A 285 -16.79 -7.06 18.87
C ALA A 285 -16.69 -5.94 19.90
N ALA A 286 -16.72 -4.69 19.46
CA ALA A 286 -16.75 -3.47 20.27
C ALA A 286 -18.14 -3.17 20.86
N GLY A 287 -19.15 -4.01 20.58
CA GLY A 287 -20.51 -3.85 21.09
C GLY A 287 -21.34 -2.77 20.40
N TRP A 288 -20.90 -2.28 19.23
CA TRP A 288 -21.63 -1.31 18.43
C TRP A 288 -22.82 -1.97 17.72
N LYS A 289 -24.01 -1.36 17.85
CA LYS A 289 -25.26 -1.85 17.26
C LYS A 289 -25.84 -0.93 16.18
N GLY A 290 -25.19 0.20 15.92
CA GLY A 290 -25.62 1.18 14.93
C GLY A 290 -25.15 0.81 13.52
N GLU A 291 -25.67 1.52 12.52
CA GLU A 291 -25.12 1.49 11.17
C GLU A 291 -23.68 2.00 11.18
N ILE A 292 -22.81 1.41 10.35
CA ILE A 292 -21.40 1.77 10.22
C ILE A 292 -21.23 2.48 8.88
N GLN A 293 -20.87 3.75 8.91
CA GLN A 293 -20.66 4.51 7.69
C GLN A 293 -19.34 4.13 7.01
N GLY A 294 -19.38 3.83 5.71
CA GLY A 294 -18.20 3.51 4.91
C GLY A 294 -17.76 2.05 4.93
N ARG A 295 -18.40 1.19 5.72
CA ARG A 295 -18.18 -0.27 5.65
C ARG A 295 -18.81 -0.81 4.37
N ARG A 296 -18.04 -1.61 3.61
CA ARG A 296 -18.53 -2.21 2.37
C ARG A 296 -18.94 -3.66 2.58
N ASP A 297 -20.12 -4.01 2.08
CA ASP A 297 -20.55 -5.39 1.98
C ASP A 297 -20.07 -5.97 0.64
N TRP A 298 -18.93 -6.66 0.68
CA TRP A 298 -18.50 -7.45 -0.46
C TRP A 298 -19.28 -8.77 -0.50
N PRO A 299 -19.82 -9.18 -1.66
CA PRO A 299 -20.44 -10.49 -1.77
C PRO A 299 -19.41 -11.55 -1.38
N LYS A 300 -19.79 -12.45 -0.46
CA LYS A 300 -18.95 -13.60 -0.12
C LYS A 300 -18.63 -14.34 -1.44
N PRO A 301 -17.36 -14.71 -1.70
CA PRO A 301 -17.07 -15.53 -2.87
C PRO A 301 -17.98 -16.75 -2.81
N ALA A 302 -18.68 -17.01 -3.91
CA ALA A 302 -19.50 -18.21 -4.02
C ALA A 302 -18.59 -19.40 -3.68
N SER A 303 -19.02 -20.24 -2.75
CA SER A 303 -18.31 -21.48 -2.44
C SER A 303 -18.07 -22.22 -3.74
N ALA A 304 -16.79 -22.37 -4.12
CA ALA A 304 -16.37 -23.18 -5.25
C ALA A 304 -16.59 -24.66 -4.96
#